data_AF-A0A645FBD7-F1
#
_entry.id   AF-A0A645FBD7-F1
#
_cell.length_a   1.000
_cell.length_b   1.000
_cell.length_c   1.000
_cell.angle_alpha   90.00
_cell.angle_beta   90.00
_cell.angle_gamma   90.00
#
_symmetry.space_group_name_H-M   'P 1'
#
loop_
_entity.id
_entity.type
_entity.pdbx_description
1 polymer ?
#
loop_
_entity_poly.entity_id
_entity_poly.type
_entity_poly.pdbx_seq_one_letter_code
_entity_poly.pdbx_strand_id
1 'polypeptide(L)'
;MDYNFTAKIEESFDKVAEGKVVWNKLIADFYKPFHKMVDETLTVSRPTNAERILGTDPATGKTVLARIGRFGPLAQIGDNDDPDKKFMSLAKGQLIETITLEEALKLFELPRSVGEYKGSDITCAIGRFGPYLRYNGKFISLGKENNPYTIDLETSILLIEAHFAKEAQKQIKSLPEIGAEILNGRFGPYIKIGKDNYKIPKGTDPATLDAQTVKEIVEKSSKTGKPKKNGK
;
A
#
# COMPACT_ATOMS: atom_id res chain seq x y z
N MET A 1 21.33 -7.91 18.90
CA MET A 1 22.48 -8.47 18.17
C MET A 1 23.66 -8.50 19.12
N ASP A 2 24.37 -9.61 19.24
CA ASP A 2 25.58 -9.69 20.06
C ASP A 2 26.77 -9.17 19.26
N TYR A 3 27.21 -7.95 19.54
CA TYR A 3 28.34 -7.30 18.85
C TYR A 3 29.68 -7.98 19.15
N ASN A 4 29.75 -8.86 20.16
CA ASN A 4 30.96 -9.62 20.48
C ASN A 4 31.08 -10.92 19.67
N PHE A 5 30.04 -11.30 18.91
CA PHE A 5 30.07 -12.50 18.09
C PHE A 5 31.12 -12.40 16.98
N THR A 6 31.15 -11.27 16.27
CA THR A 6 32.10 -11.05 15.17
C THR A 6 33.55 -11.10 15.64
N ALA A 7 33.86 -10.44 16.75
CA ALA A 7 35.22 -10.44 17.33
C ALA A 7 35.69 -11.86 17.73
N LYS A 8 34.80 -12.67 18.31
CA LYS A 8 35.12 -14.06 18.69
C LYS A 8 35.35 -14.97 17.47
N ILE A 9 34.63 -14.73 16.38
CA ILE A 9 34.80 -15.49 15.13
C ILE A 9 36.12 -15.13 14.45
N GLU A 10 36.47 -13.85 14.39
CA GLU A 10 37.76 -13.40 13.84
C GLU A 10 38.95 -13.99 14.60
N GLU A 11 38.92 -13.93 15.94
CA GLU A 11 39.97 -14.54 16.78
C GLU A 11 40.07 -16.06 16.55
N SER A 12 38.95 -16.72 16.26
CA SER A 12 38.92 -18.15 15.97
C SER A 12 39.48 -18.47 14.59
N PHE A 13 39.30 -17.58 13.60
CA PHE A 13 39.92 -17.72 12.27
C PHE A 13 41.43 -17.49 12.31
N ASP A 14 41.91 -16.54 13.11
CA ASP A 14 43.35 -16.33 13.29
C ASP A 14 44.03 -17.58 13.88
N LYS A 15 43.41 -18.20 14.88
CA LYS A 15 43.89 -19.47 15.47
C LYS A 15 43.92 -20.63 14.46
N VAL A 16 43.03 -20.63 13.48
CA VAL A 16 43.06 -21.60 12.37
C VAL A 16 44.21 -21.31 11.41
N ALA A 17 44.41 -20.04 11.05
CA ALA A 17 45.50 -19.62 10.16
C ALA A 17 46.89 -19.92 10.76
N GLU A 18 47.03 -19.78 12.08
CA GLU A 18 48.24 -20.14 12.83
C GLU A 18 48.41 -21.65 13.06
N GLY A 19 47.47 -22.48 12.59
CA GLY A 19 47.50 -23.94 12.75
C GLY A 19 47.22 -24.44 14.17
N LYS A 20 46.80 -23.55 15.09
CA LYS A 20 46.48 -23.89 16.49
C LYS A 20 45.14 -24.61 16.62
N VAL A 21 44.25 -24.47 15.63
CA VAL A 21 42.92 -25.08 15.60
C VAL A 21 42.65 -25.70 14.23
N VAL A 22 42.07 -26.91 14.21
CA VAL A 22 41.62 -27.57 12.97
C VAL A 22 40.30 -26.94 12.53
N TRP A 23 40.27 -26.35 11.33
CA TRP A 23 39.10 -25.64 10.80
C TRP A 23 37.81 -26.48 10.78
N ASN A 24 37.91 -27.78 10.46
CA ASN A 24 36.79 -28.71 10.48
C ASN A 24 36.08 -28.77 11.85
N LYS A 25 36.86 -28.69 12.93
CA LYS A 25 36.35 -28.75 14.30
C LYS A 25 35.59 -27.46 14.63
N LEU A 26 36.16 -26.30 14.28
CA LEU A 26 35.52 -25.00 14.46
C LEU A 26 34.17 -24.94 13.74
N ILE A 27 34.11 -25.37 12.48
CA ILE A 27 32.86 -25.40 11.71
C ILE A 27 31.86 -26.38 12.33
N ALA A 28 32.30 -27.56 12.76
CA ALA A 28 31.42 -28.54 13.40
C ALA A 28 30.86 -28.04 14.74
N ASP A 29 31.68 -27.37 15.55
CA ASP A 29 31.31 -26.84 16.86
C ASP A 29 30.29 -25.69 16.74
N PHE A 30 30.34 -24.90 15.65
CA PHE A 30 29.33 -23.90 15.35
C PHE A 30 28.07 -24.50 14.71
N TYR A 31 28.25 -25.32 13.66
CA TYR A 31 27.15 -25.77 12.82
C TYR A 31 26.26 -26.80 13.51
N LYS A 32 26.79 -27.71 14.34
CA LYS A 32 25.96 -28.75 14.99
C LYS A 32 24.92 -28.17 15.95
N PRO A 33 25.27 -27.25 16.90
CA PRO A 33 24.27 -26.60 17.74
C PRO A 33 23.29 -25.74 16.93
N PHE A 34 23.78 -25.01 15.92
CA PHE A 34 22.94 -24.19 15.07
C PHE A 34 21.93 -25.04 14.28
N HIS A 35 22.37 -26.13 13.66
CA HIS A 35 21.51 -27.02 12.89
C HIS A 35 20.46 -27.68 13.78
N LYS A 36 20.84 -28.12 15.00
CA LYS A 36 19.89 -28.60 16.00
C LYS A 36 18.85 -27.54 16.37
N MET A 37 19.25 -26.30 16.57
CA MET A 37 18.32 -25.19 16.83
C MET A 37 17.39 -24.91 15.65
N VAL A 38 17.88 -25.04 14.41
CA VAL A 38 17.05 -24.92 13.20
C VAL A 38 16.05 -26.07 13.12
N ASP A 39 16.48 -27.31 13.35
CA ASP A 39 15.60 -28.49 13.35
C ASP A 39 14.55 -28.42 14.46
N GLU A 40 14.93 -27.97 15.66
CA GLU A 40 14.00 -27.68 16.76
C GLU A 40 13.00 -26.58 16.35
N THR A 41 13.46 -25.52 15.70
CA THR A 41 12.57 -24.43 15.24
C THR A 41 11.67 -24.86 14.08
N LEU A 42 12.10 -25.81 13.25
CA LEU A 42 11.31 -26.36 12.14
C LEU A 42 10.27 -27.38 12.64
N THR A 43 10.59 -28.14 13.68
CA THR A 43 9.68 -29.13 14.30
C THR A 43 8.67 -28.48 15.23
N VAL A 44 9.02 -27.35 15.86
CA VAL A 44 8.05 -26.41 16.42
C VAL A 44 7.34 -25.74 15.25
N SER A 45 6.34 -26.43 14.71
CA SER A 45 5.34 -25.88 13.79
C SER A 45 4.95 -24.50 14.29
N ARG A 46 5.44 -23.43 13.65
CA ARG A 46 4.81 -22.11 13.79
C ARG A 46 3.35 -22.35 13.47
N PRO A 47 2.41 -22.15 14.41
CA PRO A 47 1.01 -22.38 14.09
C PRO A 47 0.72 -21.54 12.85
N THR A 48 0.29 -22.20 11.78
CA THR A 48 -0.07 -21.59 10.49
C THR A 48 -1.17 -20.54 10.66
N ASN A 49 -1.84 -20.57 11.82
CA ASN A 49 -2.70 -19.55 12.38
C ASN A 49 -2.06 -18.99 13.66
N ALA A 50 -1.00 -18.19 13.54
CA ALA A 50 -0.42 -17.47 14.67
C ALA A 50 -1.42 -16.38 15.12
N GLU A 51 -2.42 -16.80 15.89
CA GLU A 51 -3.32 -15.93 16.61
C GLU A 51 -2.66 -15.58 17.94
N ARG A 52 -2.41 -14.29 18.15
CA ARG A 52 -1.89 -13.76 19.41
C ARG A 52 -2.96 -12.91 20.04
N ILE A 53 -3.44 -13.32 21.21
CA ILE A 53 -4.36 -12.52 22.01
C ILE A 53 -3.57 -11.34 22.59
N LEU A 54 -4.05 -10.13 22.33
CA LEU A 54 -3.45 -8.88 22.80
C LEU A 54 -4.12 -8.38 24.09
N GLY A 55 -5.38 -8.74 24.32
CA GLY A 55 -6.15 -8.37 25.51
C GLY A 55 -7.63 -8.20 25.19
N THR A 56 -8.27 -7.25 25.86
CA THR A 56 -9.70 -6.96 25.73
C THR A 56 -9.89 -5.50 25.34
N ASP A 57 -10.78 -5.23 24.40
CA ASP A 57 -11.16 -3.88 24.01
C ASP A 57 -11.99 -3.24 25.14
N PRO A 58 -11.54 -2.12 25.74
CA PRO A 58 -12.26 -1.47 26.83
C PRO A 58 -13.62 -0.89 26.40
N ALA A 59 -13.84 -0.60 25.12
CA ALA A 59 -15.11 -0.05 24.64
C ALA A 59 -16.21 -1.11 24.50
N THR A 60 -15.86 -2.31 24.01
CA THR A 60 -16.83 -3.37 23.72
C THR A 60 -16.76 -4.57 24.66
N GLY A 61 -15.68 -4.69 25.46
CA GLY A 61 -15.41 -5.86 26.28
C GLY A 61 -14.98 -7.11 25.49
N LYS A 62 -14.74 -6.98 24.18
CA LYS A 62 -14.43 -8.10 23.29
C LYS A 62 -12.93 -8.40 23.25
N THR A 63 -12.57 -9.64 22.98
CA THR A 63 -11.16 -10.06 22.78
C THR A 63 -10.55 -9.32 21.60
N VAL A 64 -9.30 -8.86 21.77
CA VAL A 64 -8.49 -8.29 20.68
C VAL A 64 -7.37 -9.27 20.36
N LEU A 65 -7.24 -9.62 19.08
CA LEU A 65 -6.25 -10.58 18.60
C LEU A 65 -5.51 -10.04 17.37
N ALA A 66 -4.24 -10.42 17.22
CA ALA A 66 -3.44 -10.22 16.01
C ALA A 66 -3.23 -11.57 15.32
N ARG A 67 -3.46 -11.64 14.00
CA ARG A 67 -3.32 -12.90 13.24
C ARG A 67 -3.02 -12.66 11.76
N ILE A 68 -2.67 -13.73 11.05
CA ILE A 68 -2.51 -13.71 9.59
C ILE A 68 -3.85 -14.03 8.92
N GLY A 69 -4.40 -13.07 8.16
CA GLY A 69 -5.56 -13.28 7.31
C GLY A 69 -5.21 -13.41 5.83
N ARG A 70 -6.24 -13.50 4.97
CA ARG A 70 -6.08 -13.67 3.52
C ARG A 70 -5.30 -12.55 2.82
N PHE A 71 -5.29 -11.35 3.41
CA PHE A 71 -4.65 -10.15 2.87
C PHE A 71 -3.40 -9.73 3.65
N GLY A 72 -2.90 -10.59 4.54
CA GLY A 72 -1.74 -10.33 5.38
C GLY A 72 -2.09 -10.17 6.86
N PRO A 73 -1.17 -9.61 7.66
CA PRO A 73 -1.35 -9.46 9.11
C PRO A 73 -2.47 -8.47 9.43
N LEU A 74 -3.35 -8.85 10.36
CA LEU A 74 -4.48 -8.03 10.80
C LEU A 74 -4.70 -8.11 12.31
N ALA A 75 -5.25 -7.04 12.87
CA ALA A 75 -5.85 -6.99 14.18
C ALA A 75 -7.35 -7.25 14.06
N GLN A 76 -7.94 -7.91 15.04
CA GLN A 76 -9.37 -8.24 15.09
C GLN A 76 -9.91 -7.95 16.49
N ILE A 77 -11.08 -7.31 16.56
CA ILE A 77 -11.88 -7.16 17.78
C ILE A 77 -13.06 -8.14 17.67
N GLY A 78 -13.23 -9.00 18.68
CA GLY A 78 -14.19 -10.11 18.68
C GLY A 78 -13.54 -11.43 18.25
N ASP A 79 -14.01 -12.53 18.82
CA ASP A 79 -13.54 -13.88 18.48
C ASP A 79 -13.98 -14.31 17.08
N ASN A 80 -13.47 -15.43 16.58
CA ASN A 80 -13.77 -15.90 15.23
C ASN A 80 -15.27 -16.21 15.01
N ASP A 81 -16.00 -16.55 16.07
CA ASP A 81 -17.44 -16.84 16.03
C ASP A 81 -18.32 -15.60 16.29
N ASP A 82 -17.71 -14.45 16.60
CA ASP A 82 -18.44 -13.21 16.86
C ASP A 82 -19.00 -12.64 15.53
N PRO A 83 -20.33 -12.47 15.40
CA PRO A 83 -20.94 -11.95 14.18
C PRO A 83 -20.56 -10.48 13.91
N ASP A 84 -20.24 -9.72 14.96
CA ASP A 84 -19.90 -8.31 14.90
C ASP A 84 -18.37 -8.09 14.97
N LYS A 85 -17.59 -9.12 14.65
CA LYS A 85 -16.13 -9.00 14.63
C LYS A 85 -15.68 -7.94 13.63
N LYS A 86 -14.74 -7.11 14.06
CA LYS A 86 -14.11 -6.07 13.24
C LYS A 86 -12.67 -6.46 12.98
N PHE A 87 -12.17 -6.16 11.79
CA PHE A 87 -10.77 -6.40 11.44
C PHE A 87 -10.15 -5.17 10.78
N MET A 88 -8.88 -4.93 11.10
CA MET A 88 -8.05 -3.90 10.47
C MET A 88 -6.68 -4.48 10.12
N SER A 89 -6.18 -4.17 8.93
CA SER A 89 -4.83 -4.58 8.54
C SER A 89 -3.79 -3.87 9.41
N LEU A 90 -2.72 -4.57 9.78
CA LEU A 90 -1.60 -3.96 10.48
C LEU A 90 -0.93 -2.90 9.59
N ALA A 91 -0.45 -1.84 10.21
CA ALA A 91 0.30 -0.80 9.50
C ALA A 91 1.64 -1.35 9.00
N LYS A 92 2.22 -0.69 7.99
CA LYS A 92 3.51 -1.08 7.43
C LYS A 92 4.59 -1.07 8.52
N GLY A 93 5.21 -2.22 8.76
CA GLY A 93 6.27 -2.38 9.76
C GLY A 93 5.79 -2.89 11.12
N GLN A 94 4.47 -2.91 11.38
CA GLN A 94 3.94 -3.60 12.55
C GLN A 94 3.98 -5.12 12.33
N LEU A 95 4.35 -5.83 13.39
CA LEU A 95 4.46 -7.29 13.42
C LEU A 95 3.44 -7.86 14.40
N ILE A 96 2.89 -9.04 14.09
CA ILE A 96 1.92 -9.74 14.95
C ILE A 96 2.57 -10.04 16.31
N GLU A 97 3.86 -10.35 16.29
CA GLU A 97 4.67 -10.75 17.44
C GLU A 97 4.95 -9.61 18.42
N THR A 98 5.00 -8.36 17.94
CA THR A 98 5.44 -7.21 18.74
C THR A 98 4.36 -6.16 18.97
N ILE A 99 3.29 -6.15 18.17
CA ILE A 99 2.22 -5.16 18.30
C ILE A 99 1.60 -5.19 19.70
N THR A 100 1.28 -4.02 20.25
CA THR A 100 0.62 -3.87 21.54
C THR A 100 -0.91 -3.78 21.38
N LEU A 101 -1.65 -3.97 22.47
CA LEU A 101 -3.10 -3.77 22.50
C LEU A 101 -3.48 -2.35 22.08
N GLU A 102 -2.79 -1.34 22.61
CA GLU A 102 -3.03 0.07 22.30
C GLU A 102 -2.82 0.39 20.81
N GLU A 103 -1.72 -0.11 20.24
CA GLU A 103 -1.43 0.05 18.82
C GLU A 103 -2.48 -0.62 17.94
N ALA A 104 -2.95 -1.81 18.33
CA ALA A 104 -3.99 -2.52 17.62
C ALA A 104 -5.33 -1.79 17.69
N LEU A 105 -5.74 -1.30 18.87
CA LEU A 105 -6.96 -0.52 19.06
C LEU A 105 -6.94 0.77 18.23
N LYS A 106 -5.79 1.44 18.15
CA LYS A 106 -5.62 2.64 17.33
C LYS A 106 -5.93 2.38 15.84
N LEU A 107 -5.69 1.18 15.31
CA LEU A 107 -6.04 0.85 13.92
C LEU A 107 -7.55 0.97 13.66
N PHE A 108 -8.38 0.71 14.67
CA PHE A 108 -9.85 0.75 14.57
C PHE A 108 -10.46 2.14 14.72
N GLU A 109 -9.66 3.16 15.02
CA GLU A 109 -10.11 4.56 14.93
C GLU A 109 -10.39 4.99 13.48
N LEU A 110 -9.90 4.21 12.50
CA LEU A 110 -10.16 4.43 11.08
C LEU A 110 -11.15 3.37 10.54
N PRO A 111 -12.04 3.75 9.61
CA PRO A 111 -12.20 5.08 9.01
C PRO A 111 -12.81 6.11 9.97
N ARG A 112 -12.26 7.34 9.98
CA ARG A 112 -12.78 8.46 10.78
C ARG A 112 -13.44 9.52 9.89
N SER A 113 -14.49 10.15 10.39
CA SER A 113 -15.01 11.38 9.78
C SER A 113 -14.10 12.56 10.13
N VAL A 114 -13.71 13.35 9.13
CA VAL A 114 -12.90 14.57 9.30
C VAL A 114 -13.80 15.80 9.36
N GLY A 115 -14.94 15.79 8.65
CA GLY A 115 -15.90 16.88 8.59
C GLY A 115 -16.67 16.86 7.26
N GLU A 116 -17.36 17.96 6.96
CA GLU A 116 -18.12 18.14 5.72
C GLU A 116 -17.52 19.27 4.88
N TYR A 117 -17.54 19.12 3.56
CA TYR A 117 -17.16 20.17 2.62
C TYR A 117 -18.11 20.20 1.42
N LYS A 118 -18.72 21.37 1.16
CA LYS A 118 -19.69 21.57 0.06
C LYS A 118 -20.83 20.54 0.04
N GLY A 119 -21.40 20.22 1.21
CA GLY A 119 -22.53 19.28 1.31
C GLY A 119 -22.14 17.81 1.19
N SER A 120 -20.86 17.47 1.39
CA SER A 120 -20.38 16.09 1.26
C SER A 120 -19.36 15.76 2.35
N ASP A 121 -19.51 14.58 2.95
CA ASP A 121 -18.63 14.12 4.02
C ASP A 121 -17.22 13.81 3.52
N ILE A 122 -16.24 14.15 4.36
CA ILE A 122 -14.84 13.80 4.21
C ILE A 122 -14.53 12.70 5.23
N THR A 123 -14.18 11.51 4.74
CA THR A 123 -13.73 10.39 5.58
C THR A 123 -12.26 10.11 5.36
N CYS A 124 -11.47 9.97 6.41
CA CYS A 124 -10.08 9.54 6.33
C CYS A 124 -9.95 8.04 6.64
N ALA A 125 -9.19 7.31 5.83
CA ALA A 125 -8.99 5.86 5.98
C ALA A 125 -7.62 5.42 5.46
N ILE A 126 -7.24 4.18 5.76
CA ILE A 126 -6.02 3.55 5.23
C ILE A 126 -6.42 2.39 4.32
N GLY A 127 -5.91 2.41 3.09
CA GLY A 127 -6.11 1.34 2.11
C GLY A 127 -4.79 0.69 1.68
N ARG A 128 -4.87 -0.19 0.68
CA ARG A 128 -3.70 -0.93 0.16
C ARG A 128 -2.56 -0.04 -0.37
N PHE A 129 -2.89 1.18 -0.80
CA PHE A 129 -1.95 2.14 -1.38
C PHE A 129 -1.51 3.21 -0.37
N GLY A 130 -1.89 3.05 0.91
CA GLY A 130 -1.64 4.01 1.97
C GLY A 130 -2.88 4.83 2.36
N PRO A 131 -2.68 5.87 3.18
CA PRO A 131 -3.76 6.70 3.69
C PRO A 131 -4.41 7.58 2.61
N TYR A 132 -5.73 7.72 2.68
CA TYR A 132 -6.51 8.53 1.74
C TYR A 132 -7.72 9.21 2.41
N LEU A 133 -8.16 10.32 1.80
CA LEU A 133 -9.46 10.94 2.03
C LEU A 133 -10.46 10.40 1.02
N ARG A 134 -11.66 10.04 1.50
CA ARG A 134 -12.82 9.75 0.66
C ARG A 134 -13.71 10.98 0.65
N TYR A 135 -14.00 11.48 -0.55
CA TYR A 135 -14.87 12.63 -0.76
C TYR A 135 -15.60 12.46 -2.10
N ASN A 136 -16.93 12.53 -2.11
CA ASN A 136 -17.76 12.38 -3.33
C ASN A 136 -17.40 11.14 -4.19
N GLY A 137 -17.17 10.00 -3.54
CA GLY A 137 -16.78 8.75 -4.21
C GLY A 137 -15.35 8.73 -4.77
N LYS A 138 -14.61 9.83 -4.66
CA LYS A 138 -13.19 9.93 -5.02
C LYS A 138 -12.30 9.57 -3.84
N PHE A 139 -11.12 9.06 -4.16
CA PHE A 139 -10.08 8.66 -3.21
C PHE A 139 -8.85 9.54 -3.43
N ILE A 140 -8.60 10.46 -2.49
CA ILE A 140 -7.52 11.44 -2.56
C ILE A 140 -6.40 10.99 -1.62
N SER A 141 -5.20 10.75 -2.14
CA SER A 141 -4.06 10.35 -1.29
C SER A 141 -3.67 11.46 -0.31
N LEU A 142 -3.37 11.10 0.94
CA LEU A 142 -2.89 12.05 1.95
C LEU A 142 -1.46 12.55 1.70
N GLY A 143 -0.66 11.82 0.91
CA GLY A 143 0.78 12.04 0.83
C GLY A 143 1.51 11.51 2.07
N LYS A 144 2.83 11.75 2.14
CA LYS A 144 3.68 11.26 3.25
C LYS A 144 3.70 12.19 4.45
N GLU A 145 3.42 13.46 4.23
CA GLU A 145 3.52 14.52 5.24
C GLU A 145 2.35 14.49 6.23
N ASN A 146 1.20 13.95 5.82
CA ASN A 146 -0.05 14.02 6.58
C ASN A 146 -0.34 12.71 7.32
N ASN A 147 -0.70 12.84 8.59
CA ASN A 147 -1.06 11.70 9.43
C ASN A 147 -2.58 11.45 9.37
N PRO A 148 -3.04 10.24 8.99
CA PRO A 148 -4.47 9.94 8.88
C PRO A 148 -5.26 10.06 10.18
N TYR A 149 -4.60 9.91 11.33
CA TYR A 149 -5.26 9.99 12.64
C TYR A 149 -5.49 11.43 13.11
N THR A 150 -4.71 12.39 12.60
CA THR A 150 -4.69 13.76 13.13
C THR A 150 -4.92 14.84 12.08
N ILE A 151 -5.07 14.48 10.80
CA ILE A 151 -5.34 15.45 9.73
C ILE A 151 -6.64 16.23 10.03
N ASP A 152 -6.57 17.55 9.84
CA ASP A 152 -7.67 18.47 10.08
C ASP A 152 -8.51 18.71 8.82
N LEU A 153 -9.63 19.41 9.01
CA LEU A 153 -10.57 19.72 7.93
C LEU A 153 -9.94 20.67 6.90
N GLU A 154 -9.21 21.69 7.34
CA GLU A 154 -8.61 22.69 6.45
C GLU A 154 -7.59 22.08 5.50
N THR A 155 -6.64 21.29 6.01
CA THR A 155 -5.67 20.58 5.17
C THR A 155 -6.36 19.57 4.25
N SER A 156 -7.41 18.92 4.75
CA SER A 156 -8.20 17.99 3.94
C SER A 156 -8.87 18.67 2.75
N ILE A 157 -9.45 19.86 2.94
CA ILE A 157 -10.06 20.65 1.88
C ILE A 157 -9.00 21.05 0.84
N LEU A 158 -7.82 21.51 1.27
CA LEU A 158 -6.74 21.87 0.35
C LEU A 158 -6.30 20.68 -0.53
N LEU A 159 -6.17 19.48 0.05
CA LEU A 159 -5.84 18.27 -0.70
C LEU A 159 -6.93 17.91 -1.72
N ILE A 160 -8.20 18.05 -1.33
CA ILE A 160 -9.35 17.79 -2.19
C ILE A 160 -9.38 18.78 -3.36
N GLU A 161 -9.25 20.08 -3.10
CA GLU A 161 -9.21 21.11 -4.14
C GLU A 161 -8.04 20.91 -5.10
N ALA A 162 -6.84 20.64 -4.57
CA ALA A 162 -5.66 20.33 -5.38
C ALA A 162 -5.86 19.09 -6.25
N HIS A 163 -6.55 18.06 -5.75
CA HIS A 163 -6.87 16.86 -6.52
C HIS A 163 -7.80 17.20 -7.69
N PHE A 164 -8.89 17.93 -7.46
CA PHE A 164 -9.82 18.31 -8.52
C PHE A 164 -9.21 19.30 -9.52
N ALA A 165 -8.39 20.24 -9.07
CA ALA A 165 -7.63 21.13 -9.96
C ALA A 165 -6.70 20.34 -10.89
N LYS A 166 -6.01 19.31 -10.36
CA LYS A 166 -5.20 18.39 -11.18
C LYS A 166 -6.04 17.52 -12.12
N GLU A 167 -7.23 17.09 -11.71
CA GLU A 167 -8.15 16.38 -12.61
C GLU A 167 -8.64 17.31 -13.74
N ALA A 168 -8.97 18.57 -13.45
CA ALA A 168 -9.39 19.55 -14.45
C ALA A 168 -8.28 19.87 -15.45
N GLN A 169 -7.02 20.00 -15.00
CA GLN A 169 -5.86 20.21 -15.88
C GLN A 169 -5.58 19.04 -16.85
N LYS A 170 -6.06 17.84 -16.54
CA LYS A 170 -5.96 16.70 -17.47
C LYS A 170 -6.92 16.86 -18.64
N GLN A 171 -7.96 17.65 -18.54
CA GLN A 171 -8.92 17.87 -19.62
C GLN A 171 -8.56 19.15 -20.36
N ILE A 172 -8.15 19.02 -21.63
CA ILE A 172 -7.78 20.16 -22.48
C ILE A 172 -9.03 20.69 -23.18
N LYS A 173 -9.82 19.81 -23.79
CA LYS A 173 -11.03 20.19 -24.55
C LYS A 173 -12.03 19.04 -24.59
N SER A 174 -13.31 19.36 -24.57
CA SER A 174 -14.41 18.39 -24.78
C SER A 174 -15.12 18.72 -26.09
N LEU A 175 -15.36 17.71 -26.93
CA LEU A 175 -16.05 17.82 -28.22
C LEU A 175 -17.25 16.85 -28.21
N PRO A 176 -18.34 17.21 -27.51
CA PRO A 176 -19.48 16.33 -27.31
C PRO A 176 -20.19 15.94 -28.63
N GLU A 177 -20.13 16.78 -29.66
CA GLU A 177 -20.71 16.50 -30.99
C GLU A 177 -20.18 15.20 -31.64
N ILE A 178 -18.98 14.77 -31.26
CA ILE A 178 -18.34 13.55 -31.75
C ILE A 178 -17.99 12.57 -30.62
N GLY A 179 -18.42 12.87 -29.39
CA GLY A 179 -18.08 12.09 -28.21
C GLY A 179 -16.58 12.01 -27.92
N ALA A 180 -15.81 13.03 -28.28
CA ALA A 180 -14.35 13.05 -28.13
C ALA A 180 -13.91 13.95 -26.97
N GLU A 181 -12.89 13.52 -26.25
CA GLU A 181 -12.22 14.28 -25.19
C GLU A 181 -10.73 14.41 -25.53
N ILE A 182 -10.20 15.62 -25.44
CA ILE A 182 -8.76 15.88 -25.58
C ILE A 182 -8.18 15.98 -24.18
N LEU A 183 -7.28 15.07 -23.84
CA LEU A 183 -6.76 14.89 -22.50
C LEU A 183 -5.23 14.97 -22.47
N ASN A 184 -4.68 15.45 -21.37
CA ASN A 184 -3.25 15.48 -21.12
C ASN A 184 -2.81 14.24 -20.32
N GLY A 185 -2.03 13.37 -20.95
CA GLY A 185 -1.54 12.12 -20.35
C GLY A 185 -0.05 12.16 -19.99
N ARG A 186 0.45 11.05 -19.41
CA ARG A 186 1.87 10.88 -19.06
C ARG A 186 2.83 11.06 -20.24
N PHE A 187 2.38 10.73 -21.45
CA PHE A 187 3.18 10.77 -22.68
C PHE A 187 2.82 11.96 -23.58
N GLY A 188 2.10 12.95 -23.03
CA GLY A 188 1.59 14.10 -23.73
C GLY A 188 0.08 14.02 -24.05
N PRO A 189 -0.43 15.01 -24.78
CA PRO A 189 -1.83 15.13 -25.15
C PRO A 189 -2.31 14.00 -26.07
N TYR A 190 -3.55 13.54 -25.87
CA TYR A 190 -4.19 12.50 -26.68
C TYR A 190 -5.69 12.73 -26.81
N ILE A 191 -6.29 12.12 -27.83
CA ILE A 191 -7.74 12.13 -28.08
C ILE A 191 -8.32 10.83 -27.54
N LYS A 192 -9.39 10.90 -26.76
CA LYS A 192 -10.16 9.76 -26.25
C LYS A 192 -11.56 9.80 -26.85
N ILE A 193 -11.97 8.70 -27.49
CA ILE A 193 -13.33 8.50 -27.99
C ILE A 193 -13.84 7.17 -27.44
N GLY A 194 -14.80 7.24 -26.51
CA GLY A 194 -15.28 6.06 -25.78
C GLY A 194 -14.15 5.35 -25.01
N LYS A 195 -13.77 4.16 -25.49
CA LYS A 195 -12.68 3.33 -24.92
C LYS A 195 -11.36 3.45 -25.68
N ASP A 196 -11.37 4.04 -26.86
CA ASP A 196 -10.20 4.12 -27.74
C ASP A 196 -9.44 5.44 -27.51
N ASN A 197 -8.11 5.35 -27.56
CA ASN A 197 -7.21 6.50 -27.44
C ASN A 197 -6.37 6.64 -28.71
N TYR A 198 -6.28 7.87 -29.20
CA TYR A 198 -5.58 8.24 -30.43
C TYR A 198 -4.52 9.30 -30.13
N LYS A 199 -3.35 9.13 -30.76
CA LYS A 199 -2.22 10.02 -30.58
C LYS A 199 -2.41 11.30 -31.40
N ILE A 200 -2.16 12.45 -30.79
CA ILE A 200 -2.14 13.73 -31.51
C ILE A 200 -0.79 13.85 -32.26
N PRO A 201 -0.78 14.23 -33.56
CA PRO A 201 0.44 14.45 -34.31
C PRO A 201 1.38 15.46 -33.65
N LYS A 202 2.69 15.25 -33.77
CA LYS A 202 3.69 16.16 -33.20
C LYS A 202 3.58 17.53 -33.87
N GLY A 203 3.58 18.60 -33.07
CA GLY A 203 3.48 19.98 -33.56
C GLY A 203 2.05 20.51 -33.70
N THR A 204 1.03 19.67 -33.49
CA THR A 204 -0.37 20.12 -33.44
C THR A 204 -0.70 20.64 -32.04
N ASP A 205 -1.31 21.82 -31.95
CA ASP A 205 -1.81 22.36 -30.68
C ASP A 205 -3.12 21.63 -30.29
N PRO A 206 -3.15 20.89 -29.16
CA PRO A 206 -4.34 20.18 -28.74
C PRO A 206 -5.53 21.10 -28.40
N ALA A 207 -5.30 22.36 -28.01
CA ALA A 207 -6.36 23.28 -27.64
C ALA A 207 -7.16 23.80 -28.85
N THR A 208 -6.50 23.89 -30.01
CA THR A 208 -7.11 24.43 -31.23
C THR A 208 -7.85 23.36 -32.05
N LEU A 209 -7.71 22.07 -31.72
CA LEU A 209 -8.36 20.98 -32.44
C LEU A 209 -9.89 21.10 -32.42
N ASP A 210 -10.50 20.99 -33.60
CA ASP A 210 -11.94 20.98 -33.80
C ASP A 210 -12.46 19.56 -34.13
N ALA A 211 -13.78 19.40 -34.18
CA ALA A 211 -14.41 18.10 -34.43
C ALA A 211 -13.99 17.47 -35.77
N GLN A 212 -13.75 18.29 -36.80
CA GLN A 212 -13.40 17.80 -38.13
C GLN A 212 -11.95 17.29 -38.17
N THR A 213 -11.00 18.07 -37.64
CA THR A 213 -9.60 17.66 -37.55
C THR A 213 -9.43 16.43 -36.66
N VAL A 214 -10.20 16.33 -35.57
CA VAL A 214 -10.19 15.13 -34.71
C VAL A 214 -10.65 13.89 -35.48
N LYS A 215 -11.72 13.97 -36.28
CA LYS A 215 -12.16 12.83 -37.11
C LYS A 215 -11.08 12.41 -38.10
N GLU A 216 -10.43 13.35 -38.76
CA GLU A 216 -9.33 13.03 -39.70
C GLU A 216 -8.14 12.36 -39.01
N ILE A 217 -7.75 12.83 -37.82
CA ILE A 217 -6.68 12.22 -37.02
C ILE A 217 -7.06 10.80 -36.64
N VAL A 218 -8.31 10.56 -36.24
CA VAL A 218 -8.82 9.24 -35.86
C VAL A 218 -8.83 8.28 -37.05
N GLU A 219 -9.29 8.73 -38.23
CA GLU A 219 -9.28 7.91 -39.45
C GLU A 219 -7.87 7.56 -39.92
N LYS A 220 -6.93 8.51 -39.82
CA LYS A 220 -5.52 8.32 -40.23
C LYS A 220 -4.68 7.59 -39.18
N SER A 221 -5.19 7.38 -37.96
CA SER A 221 -4.43 6.76 -36.87
C SER A 221 -4.82 5.32 -36.63
N SER A 222 -3.80 4.47 -36.46
CA SER A 222 -3.99 3.11 -35.95
C SER A 222 -4.28 3.16 -34.45
N LYS A 223 -5.34 2.50 -33.98
CA LYS A 223 -5.72 2.41 -32.56
C LYS A 223 -4.51 2.07 -31.68
N THR A 224 -4.10 2.99 -30.83
CA THR A 224 -3.08 2.72 -29.80
C THR A 224 -3.77 2.16 -28.55
N GLY A 225 -4.03 0.85 -28.53
CA GLY A 225 -4.58 0.23 -27.31
C GLY A 225 -5.03 -1.23 -27.39
N LYS A 226 -4.09 -2.17 -27.25
CA LYS A 226 -4.32 -3.35 -26.39
C LYS A 226 -3.06 -3.55 -25.54
N PRO A 227 -3.13 -3.55 -24.20
CA PRO A 227 -2.06 -4.13 -23.41
C PRO A 227 -2.00 -5.62 -23.76
N LYS A 228 -0.82 -6.14 -24.11
CA LYS A 228 -0.59 -7.59 -24.09
C LYS A 228 -0.95 -8.05 -22.67
N LYS A 229 -2.01 -8.87 -22.54
CA LYS A 229 -2.25 -9.64 -21.32
C LYS A 229 -1.03 -10.56 -21.15
N ASN A 230 -0.08 -10.16 -20.31
CA ASN A 230 0.83 -11.13 -19.74
C ASN A 230 0.00 -11.94 -18.74
N GLY A 231 -0.43 -13.12 -19.19
CA GLY A 231 -0.97 -14.14 -18.30
C GLY A 231 0.07 -14.48 -17.25
N LYS A 232 -0.35 -14.42 -15.99
CA LYS A 232 0.31 -15.07 -14.87
C LYS A 232 -0.73 -15.95 -14.20
#